data_AF-A0A6A4ZQP5-F1
#
_entry.id   AF-A0A6A4ZQP5-F1
#
_cell.length_a   1.000
_cell.length_b   1.000
_cell.length_c   1.000
_cell.angle_alpha   90.00
_cell.angle_beta   90.00
_cell.angle_gamma   90.00
#
_symmetry.space_group_name_H-M   'P 1'
#
loop_
_entity.id
_entity.type
_entity.pdbx_description
1 polymer ?
#
loop_
_entity_poly.entity_id
_entity_poly.type
_entity_poly.pdbx_seq_one_letter_code
_entity_poly.pdbx_strand_id
1 'polypeptide(L)'
;MTAMRRRTWWTDPFVVANAVIAVVVLFCSFVHPTKYVRVQGACSSTWVDVGHPSKEPICCDTAGAGGPCYSYMRELHTLTTGQAAWTLPLAVLLLNFCTAMFLPKVSMRHVTALFSRLTLYFLVMTFRTLVLYVFFNRIERALFPRPATCWYADLRRDHKCIDGFDHADHIVLYMVHFVSISCFEWKALGMEATHPLKRILLRVWLVAVITVACYGIYHTAHSFHSAWESVVGMISAQLFVMVPLYLLTQDSWREIHPALKLSHFVCQQ
;
A
#
# COMPACT_ATOMS: atom_id res chain seq x y z
N MET A 1 -3.29 -11.79 -33.51
CA MET A 1 -3.11 -10.58 -32.66
C MET A 1 -3.20 -10.82 -31.14
N THR A 2 -3.76 -11.93 -30.67
CA THR A 2 -3.97 -12.24 -29.23
C THR A 2 -2.72 -12.76 -28.49
N ALA A 3 -1.83 -13.50 -29.15
CA ALA A 3 -0.63 -14.07 -28.51
C ALA A 3 0.44 -13.01 -28.16
N MET A 4 0.62 -11.99 -29.00
CA MET A 4 1.59 -10.91 -28.78
C MET A 4 1.13 -9.95 -27.66
N ARG A 5 -0.19 -9.78 -27.48
CA ARG A 5 -0.79 -8.99 -26.39
C ARG A 5 -0.65 -9.67 -25.02
N ARG A 6 -0.68 -11.02 -24.93
CA ARG A 6 -0.48 -11.75 -23.66
C ARG A 6 0.96 -11.65 -23.13
N ARG A 7 1.97 -11.56 -24.01
CA ARG A 7 3.38 -11.50 -23.60
C ARG A 7 3.77 -10.17 -22.94
N THR A 8 3.05 -9.08 -23.25
CA THR A 8 3.34 -7.75 -22.70
C THR A 8 2.67 -7.46 -21.36
N TRP A 9 1.64 -8.23 -20.98
CA TRP A 9 0.93 -8.00 -19.71
C TRP A 9 1.80 -8.28 -18.48
N TRP A 10 2.63 -9.32 -18.54
CA TRP A 10 3.57 -9.67 -17.48
C TRP A 10 4.76 -8.70 -17.37
N THR A 11 4.82 -7.68 -18.22
CA THR A 11 5.79 -6.58 -18.10
C THR A 11 5.15 -5.28 -17.59
N ASP A 12 3.82 -5.25 -17.42
CA ASP A 12 3.13 -4.08 -16.85
C ASP A 12 3.31 -4.06 -15.32
N PRO A 13 3.78 -2.94 -14.75
CA PRO A 13 4.06 -2.85 -13.31
C PRO A 13 2.81 -3.10 -12.45
N PHE A 14 1.60 -2.73 -12.91
CA PHE A 14 0.37 -3.03 -12.16
C PHE A 14 0.13 -4.53 -12.09
N VAL A 15 0.28 -5.24 -13.22
CA VAL A 15 0.04 -6.69 -13.28
C VAL A 15 1.06 -7.43 -12.42
N VAL A 16 2.35 -7.11 -12.54
CA VAL A 16 3.42 -7.78 -11.79
C VAL A 16 3.27 -7.51 -10.30
N ALA A 17 3.10 -6.26 -9.88
CA ALA A 17 2.96 -5.94 -8.46
C ALA A 17 1.72 -6.59 -7.85
N ASN A 18 0.58 -6.58 -8.55
CA ASN A 18 -0.64 -7.23 -8.10
C ASN A 18 -0.51 -8.74 -7.99
N ALA A 19 0.17 -9.39 -8.94
CA ALA A 19 0.42 -10.82 -8.88
C ALA A 19 1.29 -11.18 -7.66
N VAL A 20 2.35 -10.42 -7.41
CA VAL A 20 3.23 -10.61 -6.23
C VAL A 20 2.43 -10.44 -4.94
N ILE A 21 1.68 -9.35 -4.81
CA ILE A 21 0.85 -9.09 -3.62
C ILE A 21 -0.18 -10.19 -3.41
N ALA A 22 -0.85 -10.64 -4.47
CA ALA A 22 -1.83 -11.72 -4.39
C ALA A 22 -1.18 -13.02 -3.90
N VAL A 23 -0.02 -13.39 -4.44
CA VAL A 23 0.74 -14.56 -3.97
C VAL A 23 1.12 -14.42 -2.50
N VAL A 24 1.63 -13.25 -2.09
CA VAL A 24 2.02 -12.99 -0.69
C VAL A 24 0.83 -13.10 0.25
N VAL A 25 -0.27 -12.42 -0.05
CA VAL A 25 -1.47 -12.41 0.80
C VAL A 25 -2.08 -13.80 0.88
N LEU A 26 -2.21 -14.51 -0.24
CA LEU A 26 -2.72 -15.89 -0.26
C LEU A 26 -1.79 -16.84 0.49
N PHE A 27 -0.48 -16.75 0.28
CA PHE A 27 0.51 -17.56 1.01
C PHE A 27 0.37 -17.36 2.53
N CYS A 28 0.35 -16.12 3.01
CA CYS A 28 0.15 -15.83 4.44
C CYS A 28 -1.19 -16.35 4.94
N SER A 29 -2.24 -16.24 4.11
CA SER A 29 -3.60 -16.68 4.46
C SER A 29 -3.70 -18.19 4.68
N PHE A 30 -2.90 -18.99 3.95
CA PHE A 30 -2.92 -20.46 4.06
C PHE A 30 -1.90 -20.99 5.07
N VAL A 31 -0.71 -20.39 5.17
CA VAL A 31 0.42 -20.97 5.92
C VAL A 31 0.46 -20.49 7.37
N HIS A 32 0.05 -19.24 7.66
CA HIS A 32 0.21 -18.63 8.98
C HIS A 32 -1.00 -17.78 9.39
N PRO A 33 -2.14 -18.38 9.76
CA PRO A 33 -3.35 -17.66 10.17
C PRO A 33 -3.28 -17.13 11.62
N THR A 34 -2.10 -16.73 12.10
CA THR A 34 -1.89 -16.27 13.47
C THR A 34 -2.04 -14.76 13.58
N LYS A 35 -2.91 -14.31 14.48
CA LYS A 35 -3.11 -12.88 14.77
C LYS A 35 -2.46 -12.54 16.11
N TYR A 36 -1.53 -11.61 16.09
CA TYR A 36 -0.85 -11.12 17.29
C TYR A 36 -1.40 -9.76 17.72
N VAL A 37 -1.49 -9.56 19.02
CA VAL A 37 -1.89 -8.26 19.61
C VAL A 37 -0.82 -7.75 20.56
N ARG A 38 -0.58 -6.44 20.52
CA ARG A 38 0.37 -5.79 21.41
C ARG A 38 -0.21 -5.70 22.82
N VAL A 39 0.60 -6.10 23.80
CA VAL A 39 0.25 -6.09 25.23
C VAL A 39 1.28 -5.29 26.02
N GLN A 40 0.93 -4.96 27.26
CA GLN A 40 1.89 -4.47 28.25
C GLN A 40 2.81 -5.63 28.66
N GLY A 41 4.09 -5.34 28.81
CA GLY A 41 5.09 -6.34 29.14
C GLY A 41 6.42 -5.73 29.52
N ALA A 42 7.39 -6.59 29.82
CA ALA A 42 8.71 -6.18 30.32
C ALA A 42 9.58 -5.47 29.27
N CYS A 43 9.20 -5.49 28.00
CA CYS A 43 10.00 -4.93 26.91
C CYS A 43 9.22 -3.96 26.02
N SER A 44 9.95 -3.25 25.15
CA SER A 44 9.41 -2.10 24.39
C SER A 44 8.24 -2.50 23.47
N SER A 45 8.25 -3.74 22.99
CA SER A 45 7.28 -4.30 22.04
C SER A 45 6.99 -5.76 22.41
N THR A 46 5.98 -5.95 23.26
CA THR A 46 5.51 -7.27 23.71
C THR A 46 4.21 -7.64 23.00
N TRP A 47 4.12 -8.89 22.51
CA TRP A 47 2.99 -9.38 21.73
C TRP A 47 2.51 -10.75 22.21
N VAL A 48 1.21 -11.02 22.06
CA VAL A 48 0.62 -12.35 22.35
C VAL A 48 -0.16 -12.86 21.15
N ASP A 49 -0.14 -14.18 20.94
CA ASP A 49 -0.92 -14.88 19.92
C ASP A 49 -2.37 -15.02 20.40
N VAL A 50 -3.30 -14.32 19.75
CA VAL A 50 -4.72 -14.27 20.12
C VAL A 50 -5.37 -15.66 20.13
N GLY A 51 -4.92 -16.55 19.26
CA GLY A 51 -5.48 -17.90 19.09
C GLY A 51 -4.92 -18.94 20.06
N HIS A 52 -3.83 -18.63 20.79
CA HIS A 52 -3.15 -19.60 21.63
C HIS A 52 -2.84 -19.00 23.02
N PRO A 53 -3.81 -19.03 23.96
CA PRO A 53 -3.66 -18.43 25.30
C PRO A 53 -2.54 -19.02 26.15
N SER A 54 -2.10 -20.24 25.82
CA SER A 54 -1.03 -20.96 26.51
C SER A 54 0.37 -20.60 26.04
N LYS A 55 0.52 -19.82 24.95
CA LYS A 55 1.84 -19.37 24.47
C LYS A 55 2.36 -18.21 25.30
N GLU A 56 3.64 -18.24 25.60
CA GLU A 56 4.31 -17.14 26.30
C GLU A 56 4.29 -15.85 25.45
N PRO A 57 4.19 -14.68 26.10
CA PRO A 57 4.33 -13.40 25.41
C PRO A 57 5.67 -13.29 24.70
N ILE A 58 5.64 -12.81 23.45
CA ILE A 58 6.81 -12.65 22.60
C ILE A 58 7.37 -11.25 22.76
N CYS A 59 8.66 -11.16 23.05
CA CYS A 59 9.37 -9.89 23.18
C CYS A 59 10.25 -9.59 21.96
N CYS A 60 9.95 -8.51 21.23
CA CYS A 60 10.68 -8.15 20.01
C CYS A 60 12.01 -7.42 20.22
N ASP A 61 12.40 -7.16 21.48
CA ASP A 61 13.74 -6.63 21.78
C ASP A 61 14.81 -7.74 21.73
N THR A 62 14.38 -9.01 21.67
CA THR A 62 15.28 -10.16 21.57
C THR A 62 15.49 -10.60 20.11
N ALA A 63 16.74 -10.82 19.73
CA ALA A 63 17.07 -11.28 18.38
C ALA A 63 16.53 -12.70 18.15
N GLY A 64 15.81 -12.92 17.05
CA GLY A 64 15.27 -14.24 16.69
C GLY A 64 13.99 -14.65 17.42
N ALA A 65 13.27 -13.71 18.05
CA ALA A 65 12.01 -13.96 18.78
C ALA A 65 10.86 -14.58 17.94
N GLY A 66 11.04 -14.73 16.62
CA GLY A 66 10.01 -15.21 15.70
C GLY A 66 8.91 -14.17 15.44
N GLY A 67 7.87 -14.57 14.71
CA GLY A 67 6.70 -13.71 14.49
C GLY A 67 6.03 -13.34 15.82
N PRO A 68 5.64 -12.06 16.04
CA PRO A 68 5.46 -11.00 15.05
C PRO A 68 6.67 -10.07 14.86
N CYS A 69 7.84 -10.45 15.37
CA CYS A 69 9.04 -9.61 15.35
C CYS A 69 9.78 -9.77 14.02
N TYR A 70 10.10 -8.66 13.36
CA TYR A 70 10.81 -8.65 12.09
C TYR A 70 11.83 -7.51 12.00
N SER A 71 12.84 -7.70 11.16
CA SER A 71 13.88 -6.71 10.93
C SER A 71 13.27 -5.40 10.44
N TYR A 72 13.74 -4.29 11.00
CA TYR A 72 13.26 -2.95 10.66
C TYR A 72 11.78 -2.67 10.98
N MET A 73 11.18 -3.41 11.91
CA MET A 73 9.78 -3.19 12.32
C MET A 73 9.51 -1.76 12.81
N ARG A 74 10.45 -1.16 13.56
CA ARG A 74 10.30 0.20 14.10
C ARG A 74 10.42 1.24 12.99
N GLU A 75 11.38 1.07 12.09
CA GLU A 75 11.62 1.94 10.95
C GLU A 75 10.43 1.88 10.00
N LEU A 76 9.96 0.67 9.66
CA LEU A 76 8.79 0.49 8.80
C LEU A 76 7.55 1.14 9.42
N HIS A 77 7.29 0.92 10.72
CA HIS A 77 6.20 1.59 11.43
C HIS A 77 6.31 3.12 11.35
N THR A 78 7.52 3.67 11.44
CA THR A 78 7.76 5.11 11.30
C THR A 78 7.51 5.60 9.88
N LEU A 79 7.92 4.85 8.86
CA LEU A 79 7.70 5.18 7.44
C LEU A 79 6.22 5.12 7.05
N THR A 80 5.43 4.30 7.75
CA THR A 80 4.02 4.05 7.42
C THR A 80 3.06 4.82 8.30
N THR A 81 3.57 5.65 9.23
CA THR A 81 2.77 6.51 10.09
C THR A 81 3.03 7.99 9.80
N GLY A 82 2.02 8.82 10.07
CA GLY A 82 2.13 10.27 9.98
C GLY A 82 2.49 10.79 8.59
N GLN A 83 3.43 11.75 8.53
CA GLN A 83 3.79 12.48 7.31
C GLN A 83 4.53 11.61 6.29
N ALA A 84 5.31 10.62 6.73
CA ALA A 84 6.11 9.77 5.85
C ALA A 84 5.24 8.93 4.89
N ALA A 85 4.09 8.44 5.38
CA ALA A 85 3.13 7.67 4.59
C ALA A 85 2.49 8.47 3.44
N TRP A 86 2.58 9.80 3.50
CA TRP A 86 2.11 10.71 2.44
C TRP A 86 3.23 11.15 1.52
N THR A 87 4.45 11.34 2.02
CA THR A 87 5.55 11.92 1.23
C THR A 87 6.34 10.89 0.44
N LEU A 88 6.57 9.69 0.99
CA LEU A 88 7.38 8.65 0.33
C LEU A 88 6.84 8.21 -1.04
N PRO A 89 5.53 7.96 -1.22
CA PRO A 89 5.00 7.59 -2.52
C PRO A 89 5.08 8.73 -3.55
N LEU A 90 5.12 9.98 -3.09
CA LEU A 90 5.19 11.17 -3.95
C LEU A 90 6.61 11.54 -4.33
N ALA A 91 7.63 10.93 -3.72
CA ALA A 91 9.03 11.34 -3.90
C ALA A 91 9.46 11.39 -5.38
N VAL A 92 9.03 10.43 -6.22
CA VAL A 92 9.34 10.43 -7.65
C VAL A 92 8.71 11.61 -8.38
N LEU A 93 7.43 11.88 -8.11
CA LEU A 93 6.74 13.01 -8.71
C LEU A 93 7.38 14.33 -8.28
N LEU A 94 7.70 14.47 -6.99
CA LEU A 94 8.35 15.66 -6.42
C LEU A 94 9.76 15.86 -7.00
N LEU A 95 10.57 14.81 -7.11
CA LEU A 95 11.89 14.87 -7.76
C LEU A 95 11.76 15.20 -9.25
N ASN A 96 10.78 14.63 -9.94
CA ASN A 96 10.52 14.92 -11.34
C ASN A 96 10.11 16.39 -11.53
N PHE A 97 9.24 16.91 -10.65
CA PHE A 97 8.84 18.31 -10.61
C PHE A 97 10.02 19.25 -10.33
N CYS A 98 10.80 18.99 -9.28
CA CYS A 98 11.98 19.78 -8.94
C CYS A 98 12.98 19.84 -10.10
N THR A 99 13.31 18.70 -10.70
CA THR A 99 14.24 18.65 -11.82
C THR A 99 13.69 19.28 -13.11
N ALA A 100 12.36 19.29 -13.29
CA ALA A 100 11.74 19.98 -14.41
C ALA A 100 11.83 21.50 -14.28
N MET A 101 11.69 22.07 -13.07
CA MET A 101 11.80 23.53 -12.83
C MET A 101 13.16 24.12 -13.22
N PHE A 102 14.23 23.32 -13.19
CA PHE A 102 15.58 23.78 -13.56
C PHE A 102 15.89 23.65 -15.06
N LEU A 103 14.95 23.18 -15.88
CA LEU A 103 15.13 23.11 -17.33
C LEU A 103 14.90 24.49 -17.96
N PRO A 104 15.76 24.93 -18.91
CA PRO A 104 15.68 26.26 -19.51
C PRO A 104 14.42 26.50 -20.36
N LYS A 105 13.69 25.44 -20.72
CA LYS A 105 12.40 25.50 -21.43
C LYS A 105 11.47 24.42 -20.88
N VAL A 106 10.54 24.80 -20.00
CA VAL A 106 9.47 23.91 -19.53
C VAL A 106 8.19 24.26 -20.27
N SER A 107 7.54 23.27 -20.90
CA SER A 107 6.24 23.49 -21.52
C SER A 107 5.15 23.58 -20.45
N MET A 108 4.18 24.49 -20.62
CA MET A 108 3.02 24.58 -19.72
C MET A 108 2.26 23.25 -19.63
N ARG A 109 2.23 22.49 -20.73
CA ARG A 109 1.62 21.15 -20.78
C ARG A 109 2.29 20.17 -19.80
N HIS A 110 3.62 20.21 -19.69
CA HIS A 110 4.36 19.36 -18.76
C HIS A 110 4.06 19.72 -17.30
N VAL A 111 4.00 21.02 -17.00
CA VAL A 111 3.61 21.52 -15.67
C VAL A 111 2.18 21.09 -15.32
N THR A 112 1.23 21.29 -16.23
CA THR A 112 -0.17 20.87 -16.02
C THR A 112 -0.26 19.37 -15.78
N ALA A 113 0.47 18.54 -16.54
CA ALA A 113 0.46 17.09 -16.35
C ALA A 113 0.98 16.68 -14.95
N LEU A 114 2.06 17.32 -14.48
CA LEU A 114 2.59 17.09 -13.12
C LEU A 114 1.57 17.47 -12.04
N PHE A 115 0.91 18.63 -12.16
CA PHE A 115 -0.15 19.04 -11.23
C PHE A 115 -1.37 18.13 -11.29
N SER A 116 -1.79 17.67 -12.47
CA SER A 116 -2.88 16.71 -12.61
C SER A 116 -2.55 15.38 -11.93
N ARG A 117 -1.30 14.89 -12.03
CA ARG A 117 -0.84 13.70 -11.27
C ARG A 117 -0.81 13.95 -9.77
N LEU A 118 -0.30 15.10 -9.33
CA LEU A 118 -0.28 15.46 -7.91
C LEU A 118 -1.70 15.47 -7.32
N THR A 119 -2.64 16.11 -8.02
CA THR A 119 -4.06 16.13 -7.64
C THR A 119 -4.65 14.73 -7.63
N LEU A 120 -4.38 13.91 -8.64
CA LEU A 120 -4.84 12.51 -8.69
C LEU A 120 -4.34 11.74 -7.45
N TYR A 121 -3.06 11.84 -7.12
CA TYR A 121 -2.49 11.13 -5.96
C TYR A 121 -3.04 11.65 -4.64
N PHE A 122 -3.20 12.96 -4.51
CA PHE A 122 -3.84 13.56 -3.35
C PHE A 122 -5.28 13.05 -3.17
N LEU A 123 -6.05 12.96 -4.26
CA LEU A 123 -7.41 12.40 -4.22
C LEU A 123 -7.40 10.91 -3.86
N VAL A 124 -6.47 10.12 -4.38
CA VAL A 124 -6.33 8.69 -4.03
C VAL A 124 -6.01 8.51 -2.54
N MET A 125 -5.05 9.28 -2.01
CA MET A 125 -4.67 9.23 -0.59
C MET A 125 -5.80 9.70 0.34
N THR A 126 -6.51 10.75 -0.07
CA THR A 126 -7.67 11.27 0.66
C THR A 126 -8.83 10.27 0.64
N PHE A 127 -9.11 9.67 -0.52
CA PHE A 127 -10.12 8.62 -0.68
C PHE A 127 -9.83 7.42 0.22
N ARG A 128 -8.57 6.96 0.27
CA ARG A 128 -8.16 5.91 1.21
C ARG A 128 -8.48 6.29 2.64
N THR A 129 -8.12 7.50 3.06
CA THR A 129 -8.29 7.95 4.45
C THR A 129 -9.77 8.10 4.83
N LEU A 130 -10.58 8.73 3.98
CA LEU A 130 -11.97 9.04 4.30
C LEU A 130 -12.90 7.86 4.05
N VAL A 131 -12.73 7.16 2.93
CA VAL A 131 -13.65 6.09 2.52
C VAL A 131 -13.16 4.73 3.01
N LEU A 132 -11.95 4.32 2.61
CA LEU A 132 -11.47 2.97 2.90
C LEU A 132 -11.09 2.80 4.38
N TYR A 133 -10.69 3.87 5.07
CA TYR A 133 -10.37 3.81 6.49
C TYR A 133 -11.52 4.32 7.35
N VAL A 134 -11.88 5.61 7.31
CA VAL A 134 -12.89 6.16 8.24
C VAL A 134 -14.28 5.56 8.02
N PHE A 135 -14.78 5.53 6.78
CA PHE A 135 -16.13 5.05 6.50
C PHE A 135 -16.27 3.53 6.65
N PHE A 136 -15.35 2.73 6.10
CA PHE A 136 -15.40 1.27 6.24
C PHE A 136 -15.20 0.82 7.69
N ASN A 137 -14.26 1.42 8.45
CA ASN A 137 -14.11 1.09 9.88
C ASN A 137 -15.39 1.39 10.69
N ARG A 138 -16.16 2.43 10.33
CA ARG A 138 -17.46 2.69 10.95
C ARG A 138 -18.48 1.61 10.63
N ILE A 139 -18.54 1.16 9.37
CA ILE A 139 -19.42 0.07 8.94
C ILE A 139 -19.02 -1.24 9.64
N GLU A 140 -17.73 -1.54 9.69
CA GLU A 140 -17.20 -2.76 10.29
C GLU A 140 -17.49 -2.84 11.77
N ARG A 141 -17.33 -1.74 12.52
CA ARG A 141 -17.72 -1.70 13.93
C ARG A 141 -19.21 -1.94 14.16
N ALA A 142 -20.05 -1.58 13.19
CA ALA A 142 -21.49 -1.84 13.26
C ALA A 142 -21.85 -3.29 12.90
N LEU A 143 -21.14 -3.91 11.95
CA LEU A 143 -21.40 -5.27 11.47
C LEU A 143 -20.70 -6.36 12.30
N PHE A 144 -19.49 -6.08 12.78
CA PHE A 144 -18.61 -6.99 13.52
C PHE A 144 -18.23 -6.34 14.86
N PRO A 145 -19.20 -6.19 15.77
CA PRO A 145 -18.93 -5.55 17.05
C PRO A 145 -17.87 -6.31 17.83
N ARG A 146 -17.08 -5.55 18.57
CA ARG A 146 -16.02 -6.08 19.43
C ARG A 146 -16.60 -7.06 20.47
N PRO A 147 -15.94 -8.19 20.74
CA PRO A 147 -16.32 -9.08 21.82
C PRO A 147 -16.33 -8.35 23.17
N ALA A 148 -17.31 -8.65 24.03
CA ALA A 148 -17.41 -8.05 25.36
C ALA A 148 -16.28 -8.50 26.29
N THR A 149 -15.80 -9.75 26.12
CA THR A 149 -14.74 -10.35 26.94
C THR A 149 -13.75 -11.13 26.07
N CYS A 150 -12.49 -11.14 26.48
CA CYS A 150 -11.41 -11.92 25.88
C CYS A 150 -10.27 -12.11 26.88
N TRP A 151 -9.55 -13.21 26.76
CA TRP A 151 -8.53 -13.62 27.73
C TRP A 151 -7.34 -12.66 27.83
N TYR A 152 -7.03 -11.94 26.75
CA TYR A 152 -5.90 -11.00 26.69
C TYR A 152 -6.29 -9.54 27.00
N ALA A 153 -7.56 -9.27 27.34
CA ALA A 153 -8.03 -7.90 27.61
C ALA A 153 -7.20 -7.22 28.71
N ASP A 154 -6.95 -7.92 29.81
CA ASP A 154 -6.25 -7.38 30.98
C ASP A 154 -4.76 -7.12 30.72
N LEU A 155 -4.19 -7.78 29.72
CA LEU A 155 -2.82 -7.56 29.28
C LEU A 155 -2.69 -6.31 28.40
N ARG A 156 -3.80 -5.78 27.88
CA ARG A 156 -3.78 -4.60 26.99
C ARG A 156 -3.95 -3.31 27.78
N ARG A 157 -3.25 -2.27 27.32
CA ARG A 157 -3.30 -0.92 27.92
C ARG A 157 -4.71 -0.34 28.00
N ASP A 158 -5.57 -0.67 27.05
CA ASP A 158 -6.94 -0.15 26.97
C ASP A 158 -7.99 -1.08 27.59
N HIS A 159 -7.59 -2.22 28.18
CA HIS A 159 -8.48 -3.23 28.77
C HIS A 159 -9.63 -3.67 27.86
N LYS A 160 -9.35 -3.76 26.55
CA LYS A 160 -10.37 -4.06 25.53
C LYS A 160 -9.92 -5.19 24.61
N CYS A 161 -10.89 -5.91 24.06
CA CYS A 161 -10.66 -6.87 22.98
C CYS A 161 -10.31 -6.18 21.66
N ILE A 162 -9.69 -6.92 20.74
CA ILE A 162 -9.55 -6.43 19.36
C ILE A 162 -10.91 -6.48 18.66
N ASP A 163 -11.05 -5.67 17.61
CA ASP A 163 -12.28 -5.68 16.81
C ASP A 163 -12.47 -7.04 16.12
N GLY A 164 -13.73 -7.47 15.94
CA GLY A 164 -14.05 -8.78 15.38
C GLY A 164 -13.62 -8.93 13.92
N PHE A 165 -13.55 -7.80 13.21
CA PHE A 165 -12.95 -7.65 11.89
C PHE A 165 -12.29 -6.28 11.81
N ASP A 166 -11.07 -6.24 11.29
CA ASP A 166 -10.30 -5.02 11.03
C ASP A 166 -9.89 -5.01 9.56
N HIS A 167 -10.51 -4.14 8.74
CA HIS A 167 -10.07 -3.91 7.36
C HIS A 167 -8.57 -3.70 7.39
N ALA A 168 -7.78 -4.58 6.77
CA ALA A 168 -6.33 -4.57 6.91
C ALA A 168 -5.69 -3.25 6.41
N ASP A 169 -5.74 -2.22 7.25
CA ASP A 169 -5.63 -0.83 6.85
C ASP A 169 -4.23 -0.53 6.34
N HIS A 170 -3.25 -1.26 6.87
CA HIS A 170 -1.87 -1.24 6.41
C HIS A 170 -1.70 -1.95 5.06
N ILE A 171 -2.35 -3.10 4.79
CA ILE A 171 -2.34 -3.71 3.45
C ILE A 171 -2.94 -2.73 2.43
N VAL A 172 -4.09 -2.13 2.78
CA VAL A 172 -4.73 -1.10 1.94
C VAL A 172 -3.81 0.10 1.77
N LEU A 173 -3.14 0.58 2.82
CA LEU A 173 -2.16 1.67 2.73
C LEU A 173 -1.06 1.35 1.74
N TYR A 174 -0.39 0.21 1.89
CA TYR A 174 0.72 -0.18 1.03
C TYR A 174 0.27 -0.31 -0.42
N MET A 175 -0.87 -0.93 -0.68
CA MET A 175 -1.38 -1.09 -2.04
C MET A 175 -1.80 0.25 -2.64
N VAL A 176 -2.58 1.05 -1.92
CA VAL A 176 -3.18 2.29 -2.42
C VAL A 176 -2.17 3.43 -2.49
N HIS A 177 -1.41 3.68 -1.43
CA HIS A 177 -0.42 4.77 -1.44
C HIS A 177 0.85 4.33 -2.17
N PHE A 178 1.50 3.27 -1.71
CA PHE A 178 2.88 3.00 -2.11
C PHE A 178 2.94 2.33 -3.48
N VAL A 179 2.17 1.26 -3.69
CA VAL A 179 2.24 0.47 -4.92
C VAL A 179 1.51 1.16 -6.07
N SER A 180 0.26 1.59 -5.89
CA SER A 180 -0.54 2.16 -6.98
C SER A 180 0.10 3.40 -7.60
N ILE A 181 0.60 4.32 -6.76
CA ILE A 181 1.27 5.55 -7.19
C ILE A 181 2.59 5.19 -7.86
N SER A 182 3.35 4.24 -7.31
CA SER A 182 4.61 3.81 -7.91
C SER A 182 4.43 3.16 -9.28
N CYS A 183 3.40 2.32 -9.44
CA CYS A 183 3.06 1.70 -10.72
C CYS A 183 2.60 2.76 -11.74
N PHE A 184 1.82 3.75 -11.33
CA PHE A 184 1.42 4.85 -12.22
C PHE A 184 2.63 5.68 -12.67
N GLU A 185 3.48 6.12 -11.74
CA GLU A 185 4.69 6.88 -12.06
C GLU A 185 5.66 6.08 -12.94
N TRP A 186 5.77 4.77 -12.74
CA TRP A 186 6.57 3.91 -13.61
C TRP A 186 6.12 4.00 -15.07
N LYS A 187 4.81 3.96 -15.31
CA LYS A 187 4.22 4.09 -16.64
C LYS A 187 4.39 5.51 -17.18
N ALA A 188 4.13 6.53 -16.36
CA ALA A 188 4.35 7.94 -16.72
C ALA A 188 5.79 8.17 -17.21
N LEU A 189 6.81 7.71 -16.46
CA LEU A 189 8.22 7.83 -16.83
C LEU A 189 8.59 7.09 -18.12
N GLY A 190 7.85 6.03 -18.47
CA GLY A 190 8.00 5.31 -19.72
C GLY A 190 7.46 6.06 -20.93
N MET A 191 6.42 6.87 -20.73
CA MET A 191 5.73 7.64 -21.76
C MET A 191 6.31 9.05 -21.95
N GLU A 192 6.94 9.62 -20.92
CA GLU A 192 7.53 10.96 -20.97
C GLU A 192 8.95 10.97 -21.56
N ALA A 193 9.27 12.03 -22.30
CA ALA A 193 10.63 12.35 -22.69
C ALA A 193 11.47 12.75 -21.48
N THR A 194 12.28 11.82 -20.98
CA THR A 194 13.16 12.01 -19.81
C THR A 194 14.55 11.49 -20.13
N HIS A 195 15.58 12.17 -19.63
CA HIS A 195 16.97 11.71 -19.76
C HIS A 195 17.14 10.27 -19.26
N PRO A 196 17.86 9.37 -19.98
CA PRO A 196 17.95 7.96 -19.62
C PRO A 196 18.42 7.69 -18.19
N LEU A 197 19.45 8.43 -17.72
CA LEU A 197 19.96 8.29 -16.36
C LEU A 197 18.91 8.66 -15.30
N LYS A 198 18.17 9.76 -15.50
CA LYS A 198 17.09 10.19 -14.59
C LYS A 198 15.99 9.12 -14.56
N ARG A 199 15.62 8.59 -15.72
CA ARG A 199 14.63 7.50 -15.82
C ARG A 199 15.07 6.25 -15.05
N ILE A 200 16.35 5.86 -15.14
CA ILE A 200 16.90 4.71 -14.40
C ILE A 200 16.83 4.96 -12.89
N LEU A 201 17.33 6.11 -12.41
CA LEU A 201 17.36 6.43 -10.98
C LEU A 201 15.96 6.47 -10.37
N LEU A 202 15.00 7.10 -11.05
CA LEU A 202 13.62 7.15 -10.59
C LEU A 202 12.97 5.76 -10.60
N ARG A 203 13.26 4.92 -11.59
CA ARG A 203 12.78 3.53 -11.59
C ARG A 203 13.36 2.71 -10.44
N VAL A 204 14.65 2.84 -10.14
CA VAL A 204 15.26 2.15 -8.98
C VAL A 204 14.55 2.55 -7.69
N TRP A 205 14.24 3.84 -7.52
CA TRP A 205 13.45 4.31 -6.38
C TRP A 205 12.06 3.68 -6.34
N LEU A 206 11.34 3.63 -7.46
CA LEU A 206 10.01 3.00 -7.53
C LEU A 206 10.06 1.51 -7.15
N VAL A 207 11.08 0.77 -7.60
CA VAL A 207 11.28 -0.64 -7.19
C VAL A 207 11.50 -0.74 -5.69
N ALA A 208 12.32 0.14 -5.11
CA ALA A 208 12.58 0.16 -3.67
C ALA A 208 11.28 0.39 -2.87
N VAL A 209 10.47 1.37 -3.28
CA VAL A 209 9.16 1.66 -2.66
C VAL A 209 8.21 0.45 -2.74
N ILE A 210 8.09 -0.18 -3.92
CA ILE A 210 7.25 -1.37 -4.11
C ILE A 210 7.76 -2.54 -3.25
N THR A 211 9.08 -2.71 -3.14
CA THR A 211 9.70 -3.79 -2.34
C THR A 211 9.40 -3.60 -0.86
N VAL A 212 9.59 -2.38 -0.33
CA VAL A 212 9.25 -2.04 1.05
C VAL A 212 7.76 -2.25 1.31
N ALA A 213 6.89 -1.88 0.36
CA ALA A 213 5.46 -2.10 0.47
C ALA A 213 5.11 -3.60 0.50
N CYS A 214 5.72 -4.43 -0.35
CA CYS A 214 5.51 -5.89 -0.35
C CYS A 214 6.00 -6.53 0.96
N TYR A 215 7.15 -6.09 1.47
CA TYR A 215 7.68 -6.51 2.77
C TYR A 215 6.71 -6.17 3.91
N GLY A 216 6.16 -4.94 3.91
CA GLY A 216 5.15 -4.52 4.86
C GLY A 216 3.85 -5.32 4.76
N ILE A 217 3.35 -5.55 3.54
CA ILE A 217 2.16 -6.39 3.30
C ILE A 217 2.37 -7.81 3.85
N TYR A 218 3.54 -8.41 3.61
CA TYR A 218 3.86 -9.75 4.12
C TYR A 218 3.75 -9.80 5.64
N HIS A 219 4.44 -8.91 6.36
CA HIS A 219 4.39 -8.91 7.83
C HIS A 219 3.02 -8.53 8.39
N THR A 220 2.29 -7.64 7.71
CA THR A 220 0.91 -7.30 8.06
C THR A 220 -0.02 -8.50 7.92
N ALA A 221 0.04 -9.21 6.80
CA ALA A 221 -0.79 -10.38 6.54
C ALA A 221 -0.39 -11.60 7.39
N HIS A 222 0.91 -11.75 7.69
CA HIS A 222 1.45 -12.88 8.44
C HIS A 222 1.18 -12.79 9.95
N SER A 223 1.09 -11.57 10.51
CA SER A 223 1.13 -11.39 11.96
C SER A 223 0.06 -10.50 12.56
N PHE A 224 -0.58 -9.61 11.80
CA PHE A 224 -1.45 -8.59 12.41
C PHE A 224 -2.91 -8.69 11.98
N HIS A 225 -3.19 -9.36 10.87
CA HIS A 225 -4.56 -9.57 10.38
C HIS A 225 -4.81 -11.04 10.11
N SER A 226 -6.07 -11.44 10.23
CA SER A 226 -6.54 -12.73 9.77
C SER A 226 -6.45 -12.85 8.24
N ALA A 227 -6.53 -14.09 7.75
CA ALA A 227 -6.59 -14.38 6.31
C ALA A 227 -7.70 -13.59 5.61
N TRP A 228 -8.90 -13.58 6.20
CA TRP A 228 -10.05 -12.91 5.60
C TRP A 228 -9.90 -11.39 5.58
N GLU A 229 -9.43 -10.79 6.68
CA GLU A 229 -9.12 -9.36 6.76
C GLU A 229 -8.11 -8.94 5.67
N SER A 230 -7.09 -9.77 5.45
CA SER A 230 -6.04 -9.53 4.46
C SER A 230 -6.56 -9.64 3.02
N VAL A 231 -7.36 -10.68 2.73
CA VAL A 231 -7.95 -10.89 1.40
C VAL A 231 -8.96 -9.78 1.07
N VAL A 232 -9.82 -9.41 2.00
CA VAL A 232 -10.80 -8.33 1.81
C VAL A 232 -10.10 -6.99 1.63
N GLY A 233 -9.09 -6.66 2.45
CA GLY A 233 -8.28 -5.46 2.28
C GLY A 233 -7.62 -5.39 0.90
N MET A 234 -7.03 -6.51 0.45
CA MET A 234 -6.45 -6.61 -0.88
C MET A 234 -7.49 -6.38 -2.00
N ILE A 235 -8.62 -7.08 -1.96
CA ILE A 235 -9.68 -6.95 -2.97
C ILE A 235 -10.23 -5.53 -3.02
N SER A 236 -10.47 -4.90 -1.87
CA SER A 236 -10.91 -3.50 -1.81
C SER A 236 -9.90 -2.56 -2.46
N ALA A 237 -8.61 -2.68 -2.13
CA ALA A 237 -7.57 -1.88 -2.76
C ALA A 237 -7.48 -2.10 -4.28
N GLN A 238 -7.71 -3.34 -4.75
CA GLN A 238 -7.75 -3.66 -6.18
C GLN A 238 -8.91 -2.95 -6.88
N LEU A 239 -10.13 -3.18 -6.39
CA LEU A 239 -11.36 -2.72 -7.04
C LEU A 239 -11.48 -1.19 -7.05
N PHE A 240 -11.13 -0.54 -5.94
CA PHE A 240 -11.35 0.89 -5.79
C PHE A 240 -10.19 1.76 -6.28
N VAL A 241 -8.97 1.22 -6.39
CA VAL A 241 -7.79 2.04 -6.75
C VAL A 241 -6.93 1.41 -7.84
N MET A 242 -6.39 0.20 -7.64
CA MET A 242 -5.40 -0.36 -8.57
C MET A 242 -5.98 -0.55 -9.98
N VAL A 243 -7.16 -1.16 -10.09
CA VAL A 243 -7.83 -1.39 -11.38
C VAL A 243 -8.23 -0.07 -12.03
N PRO A 244 -8.90 0.87 -11.34
CA PRO A 244 -9.18 2.19 -11.90
C PRO A 244 -7.94 2.93 -12.42
N LEU A 245 -6.85 2.96 -11.65
CA LEU A 245 -5.61 3.60 -12.10
C LEU A 245 -4.97 2.86 -13.28
N TYR A 246 -4.96 1.52 -13.27
CA TYR A 246 -4.49 0.74 -14.40
C TYR A 246 -5.27 1.08 -15.68
N LEU A 247 -6.60 1.10 -15.62
CA LEU A 247 -7.47 1.47 -16.74
C LEU A 247 -7.23 2.92 -17.21
N LEU A 248 -6.91 3.84 -16.30
CA LEU A 248 -6.50 5.21 -16.64
C LEU A 248 -5.20 5.22 -17.45
N THR A 249 -4.22 4.42 -17.06
CA THR A 249 -2.95 4.30 -17.81
C THR A 249 -3.11 3.62 -19.17
N GLN A 250 -4.25 2.99 -19.45
CA GLN A 250 -4.61 2.41 -20.76
C GLN A 250 -5.53 3.35 -21.57
N ASP A 251 -5.74 4.58 -21.10
CA ASP A 251 -6.67 5.57 -21.67
C ASP A 251 -8.12 5.05 -21.81
N SER A 252 -8.49 4.03 -21.02
CA SER A 252 -9.79 3.36 -21.14
C SER A 252 -10.95 4.18 -20.56
N TRP A 253 -10.67 5.15 -19.68
CA TRP A 253 -11.69 6.02 -19.09
C TRP A 253 -12.09 7.20 -20.00
N ARG A 254 -11.41 7.40 -21.13
CA ARG A 254 -11.64 8.56 -22.02
C ARG A 254 -13.09 8.64 -22.53
N GLU A 255 -13.75 7.49 -22.66
CA GLU A 255 -15.13 7.35 -23.16
C GLU A 255 -16.16 7.68 -22.08
N ILE A 256 -15.76 7.62 -20.81
CA ILE A 256 -16.63 7.82 -19.65
C ILE A 256 -16.64 9.28 -19.22
N HIS A 257 -15.47 9.92 -19.15
CA HIS A 257 -15.41 11.34 -18.79
C HIS A 257 -14.20 12.06 -19.41
N PRO A 258 -14.37 13.27 -20.00
CA PRO A 258 -13.28 13.98 -20.67
C PRO A 258 -12.11 14.32 -19.74
N ALA A 259 -12.34 14.51 -18.45
CA ALA A 259 -11.28 14.77 -17.47
C ALA A 259 -10.35 13.56 -17.24
N LEU A 260 -10.80 12.33 -17.54
CA LEU A 260 -10.06 11.08 -17.28
C LEU A 260 -9.24 10.61 -18.49
N LYS A 261 -8.88 11.52 -19.39
CA LYS A 261 -7.98 11.23 -20.51
C LYS A 261 -6.54 11.13 -20.03
N LEU A 262 -5.82 10.09 -20.46
CA LEU A 262 -4.42 9.89 -20.11
C LEU A 262 -3.53 11.08 -20.49
N SER A 263 -3.86 11.75 -21.60
CA SER A 263 -3.14 12.93 -22.09
C SER A 263 -3.14 14.13 -21.14
N HIS A 264 -4.04 14.17 -20.15
CA HIS A 264 -4.03 15.18 -19.09
C HIS A 264 -2.99 14.87 -18.02
N PHE A 265 -2.62 13.60 -17.85
CA PHE A 265 -1.73 13.15 -16.79
C PHE A 265 -0.32 12.91 -17.31
N VAL A 266 -0.08 12.85 -18.61
CA VAL A 266 1.22 12.49 -19.18
C VAL A 266 1.49 13.26 -20.46
N CYS A 267 2.73 13.74 -20.62
CA CYS A 267 3.20 14.28 -21.90
C CYS A 267 3.76 13.14 -22.75
N GLN A 268 2.90 12.54 -23.57
CA GLN A 268 3.31 11.52 -24.54
C GLN A 268 4.31 12.11 -25.54
N GLN A 269 5.33 11.32 -25.87
CA GLN A 269 6.26 11.57 -26.98
C GLN A 269 5.54 11.66 -28.31
#